data_AF-A0A519VFV4-F1
#
_entry.id   AF-A0A519VFV4-F1
#
_cell.length_a   1.000
_cell.length_b   1.000
_cell.length_c   1.000
_cell.angle_alpha   90.00
_cell.angle_beta   90.00
_cell.angle_gamma   90.00
#
_symmetry.space_group_name_H-M   'P 1'
#
loop_
_entity.id
_entity.type
_entity.pdbx_description
1 polymer ?
#
loop_
_entity_poly.entity_id
_entity_poly.type
_entity_poly.pdbx_seq_one_letter_code
_entity_poly.pdbx_strand_id
1 'polypeptide(L)'
;IGLLDLLQITRPPAEVQAALAAQARAGAAIVLIDALYEEQLLAIGAALDGCAAAPEPLFSVGSSGVEMALGQLWAKNGTLTPAAEWPRPGRAAPLLVVSGSCSPVTTSSGAAEWPQPVSARPARLALRPAAGLFVEGRAARFSGRSGGPGAGAGRFRRRA
;
A
#
# COMPACT_ATOMS: atom_id res chain seq x y z
N ILE A 1 -9.41 -21.44 9.64
CA ILE A 1 -8.83 -20.71 8.49
C ILE A 1 -9.47 -21.31 7.24
N GLY A 2 -10.01 -20.50 6.35
CA GLY A 2 -10.63 -20.90 5.08
C GLY A 2 -9.74 -20.57 3.89
N LEU A 3 -10.14 -21.03 2.70
CA LEU A 3 -9.43 -20.78 1.45
C LEU A 3 -10.44 -20.46 0.34
N LEU A 4 -10.08 -19.48 -0.49
CA LEU A 4 -10.65 -19.21 -1.79
C LEU A 4 -9.58 -19.52 -2.82
N ASP A 5 -9.71 -20.66 -3.49
CA ASP A 5 -8.67 -21.18 -4.38
C ASP A 5 -8.68 -20.52 -5.78
N LEU A 6 -7.68 -20.88 -6.59
CA LEU A 6 -7.51 -20.40 -7.96
C LEU A 6 -8.72 -20.65 -8.88
N LEU A 7 -9.41 -21.78 -8.71
CA LEU A 7 -10.58 -22.13 -9.51
C LEU A 7 -11.83 -21.40 -9.05
N GLN A 8 -11.90 -21.04 -7.77
CA GLN A 8 -12.99 -20.26 -7.22
C GLN A 8 -12.87 -18.79 -7.58
N ILE A 9 -11.67 -18.20 -7.54
CA ILE A 9 -11.46 -16.77 -7.83
C ILE A 9 -11.70 -16.41 -9.31
N THR A 10 -11.62 -17.39 -10.21
CA THR A 10 -11.86 -17.23 -11.65
C THR A 10 -13.34 -17.34 -12.05
N ARG A 11 -14.22 -17.63 -11.08
CA ARG A 11 -15.67 -17.71 -11.31
C ARG A 11 -16.30 -16.32 -11.46
N PRO A 12 -17.56 -16.25 -11.92
CA PRO A 12 -18.31 -14.99 -11.94
C PRO A 12 -18.30 -14.30 -10.56
N PRO A 13 -18.26 -12.95 -10.51
CA PRO A 13 -18.08 -12.20 -9.25
C PRO A 13 -19.08 -12.54 -8.15
N ALA A 14 -20.33 -12.83 -8.50
CA ALA A 14 -21.36 -13.22 -7.53
C ALA A 14 -21.04 -14.57 -6.86
N GLU A 15 -20.48 -15.52 -7.61
CA GLU A 15 -20.06 -16.82 -7.08
C GLU A 15 -18.82 -16.70 -6.19
N VAL A 16 -17.87 -15.85 -6.57
CA VAL A 16 -16.69 -15.53 -5.75
C VAL A 16 -17.12 -14.98 -4.39
N GLN A 17 -18.04 -14.01 -4.39
CA GLN A 17 -18.57 -13.42 -3.17
C GLN A 17 -19.35 -14.44 -2.31
N ALA A 18 -20.16 -15.29 -2.95
CA ALA A 18 -20.89 -16.34 -2.26
C ALA A 18 -19.94 -17.38 -1.62
N ALA A 19 -18.84 -17.73 -2.30
CA ALA A 19 -17.82 -18.62 -1.77
C ALA A 19 -17.09 -18.00 -0.57
N LEU A 20 -16.72 -16.72 -0.65
CA LEU A 20 -16.10 -16.00 0.46
C LEU A 20 -17.04 -15.90 1.67
N ALA A 21 -18.31 -15.56 1.45
CA ALA A 21 -19.33 -15.55 2.51
C ALA A 21 -19.61 -16.95 3.08
N ALA A 22 -19.46 -18.01 2.28
CA ALA A 22 -19.56 -19.39 2.77
C ALA A 22 -18.41 -19.73 3.71
N GLN A 23 -17.17 -19.30 3.42
CA GLN A 23 -16.03 -19.47 4.34
C GLN A 23 -16.30 -18.77 5.69
N ALA A 24 -16.77 -17.52 5.65
CA ALA A 24 -17.12 -16.78 6.87
C ALA A 24 -18.24 -17.46 7.67
N ARG A 25 -19.31 -17.91 7.00
CA ARG A 25 -20.43 -18.66 7.64
C ARG A 25 -19.99 -20.00 8.23
N ALA A 26 -18.99 -20.65 7.64
CA ALA A 26 -18.36 -21.85 8.18
C ALA A 26 -17.46 -21.58 9.39
N GLY A 27 -17.35 -20.32 9.85
CA GLY A 27 -16.58 -19.93 11.03
C GLY A 27 -15.10 -19.65 10.73
N ALA A 28 -14.73 -19.44 9.46
CA ALA A 28 -13.37 -19.06 9.13
C ALA A 28 -13.06 -17.63 9.62
N ALA A 29 -12.22 -17.52 10.66
CA ALA A 29 -11.75 -16.22 11.15
C ALA A 29 -10.76 -15.52 10.20
N ILE A 30 -10.09 -16.30 9.34
CA ILE A 30 -9.14 -15.84 8.32
C ILE A 30 -9.46 -16.64 7.06
N VAL A 31 -9.53 -15.98 5.91
CA VAL A 31 -9.67 -16.60 4.60
C VAL A 31 -8.44 -16.25 3.77
N LEU A 32 -7.75 -17.29 3.30
CA LEU A 32 -6.65 -17.15 2.36
C LEU A 32 -7.23 -17.07 0.95
N ILE A 33 -6.62 -16.27 0.07
CA ILE A 33 -7.06 -16.13 -1.32
C ILE A 33 -5.85 -16.44 -2.20
N ASP A 34 -5.98 -17.44 -3.07
CA ASP A 34 -4.95 -17.76 -4.05
C ASP A 34 -4.92 -16.73 -5.18
N ALA A 35 -3.72 -16.35 -5.59
CA ALA A 35 -3.46 -15.48 -6.73
C ALA A 35 -2.22 -15.98 -7.46
N LEU A 36 -2.36 -16.28 -8.75
CA LEU A 36 -1.28 -16.71 -9.62
C LEU A 36 -1.06 -15.75 -10.79
N TYR A 37 -2.11 -15.06 -11.25
CA TYR A 37 -2.06 -14.18 -12.42
C TYR A 37 -2.65 -12.80 -12.14
N GLU A 38 -2.19 -11.79 -12.88
CA GLU A 38 -2.59 -10.39 -12.68
C GLU A 38 -4.09 -10.17 -12.98
N GLU A 39 -4.65 -10.92 -13.94
CA GLU A 39 -6.05 -10.82 -14.32
C GLU A 39 -7.01 -11.16 -13.16
N GLN A 40 -6.51 -11.90 -12.16
CA GLN A 40 -7.27 -12.28 -10.97
C GLN A 40 -7.36 -11.13 -9.96
N LEU A 41 -6.44 -10.16 -9.99
CA LEU A 41 -6.38 -9.06 -9.02
C LEU A 41 -7.67 -8.24 -9.00
N LEU A 42 -8.32 -8.06 -10.15
CA LEU A 42 -9.58 -7.34 -10.20
C LEU A 42 -10.71 -8.10 -9.49
N ALA A 43 -10.78 -9.42 -9.65
CA ALA A 43 -11.76 -10.27 -8.96
C ALA A 43 -11.50 -10.31 -7.45
N ILE A 44 -10.22 -10.39 -7.06
CA ILE A 44 -9.79 -10.32 -5.66
C ILE A 44 -10.15 -8.97 -5.05
N GLY A 45 -9.87 -7.88 -5.76
CA GLY A 45 -10.22 -6.53 -5.33
C GLY A 45 -11.72 -6.40 -5.11
N ALA A 46 -12.53 -6.86 -6.07
CA ALA A 46 -13.99 -6.87 -5.95
C ALA A 46 -14.48 -7.73 -4.77
N ALA A 47 -13.85 -8.88 -4.53
CA ALA A 47 -14.15 -9.75 -3.40
C ALA A 47 -13.93 -9.04 -2.06
N LEU A 48 -12.75 -8.43 -1.89
CA LEU A 48 -12.37 -7.67 -0.70
C LEU A 48 -13.25 -6.44 -0.49
N ASP A 49 -13.44 -5.61 -1.52
CA ASP A 49 -14.24 -4.39 -1.44
C ASP A 49 -15.71 -4.69 -1.10
N GLY A 50 -16.27 -5.77 -1.65
CA GLY A 50 -17.63 -6.20 -1.31
C GLY A 50 -17.81 -6.76 0.11
N CYS A 51 -16.71 -7.09 0.80
CA CYS A 51 -16.73 -7.46 2.22
C CYS A 51 -16.66 -6.24 3.16
N ALA A 52 -16.34 -5.05 2.64
CA ALA A 52 -16.33 -3.84 3.44
C ALA A 52 -17.79 -3.42 3.75
N ALA A 53 -18.22 -3.67 4.99
CA ALA A 53 -19.52 -3.21 5.48
C ALA A 53 -19.36 -1.92 6.27
N ALA A 54 -19.91 -0.80 5.77
CA ALA A 54 -19.99 0.41 6.60
C ALA A 54 -20.80 0.09 7.88
N PRO A 55 -20.34 0.49 9.08
CA PRO A 55 -19.28 1.44 9.38
C PRO A 55 -17.89 0.84 9.67
N GLU A 56 -17.73 -0.48 9.63
CA GLU A 56 -16.49 -1.15 10.06
C GLU A 56 -15.53 -1.38 8.89
N PRO A 57 -14.26 -0.96 8.99
CA PRO A 57 -13.29 -1.22 7.95
C PRO A 57 -12.97 -2.72 7.88
N LEU A 58 -12.83 -3.26 6.66
CA LEU A 58 -12.28 -4.59 6.46
C LEU A 58 -10.79 -4.60 6.80
N PHE A 59 -10.37 -5.49 7.69
CA PHE A 59 -8.95 -5.73 7.94
C PHE A 59 -8.38 -6.74 6.93
N SER A 60 -7.45 -6.30 6.09
CA SER A 60 -6.80 -7.14 5.07
C SER A 60 -5.30 -7.22 5.30
N VAL A 61 -4.72 -8.40 5.10
CA VAL A 61 -3.29 -8.66 5.26
C VAL A 61 -2.75 -9.27 3.98
N GLY A 62 -1.66 -8.72 3.47
CA GLY A 62 -0.95 -9.26 2.32
C GLY A 62 0.25 -8.40 1.94
N SER A 63 0.94 -8.79 0.87
CA SER A 63 1.96 -7.97 0.23
C SER A 63 1.33 -6.81 -0.55
N SER A 64 2.10 -6.19 -1.44
CA SER A 64 1.59 -5.22 -2.43
C SER A 64 0.45 -5.76 -3.29
N GLY A 65 0.25 -7.09 -3.38
CA GLY A 65 -0.86 -7.68 -4.13
C GLY A 65 -2.25 -7.21 -3.65
N VAL A 66 -2.42 -6.97 -2.35
CA VAL A 66 -3.68 -6.42 -1.81
C VAL A 66 -3.90 -4.98 -2.29
N GLU A 67 -2.84 -4.18 -2.27
CA GLU A 67 -2.86 -2.79 -2.74
C GLU A 67 -3.16 -2.72 -4.24
N MET A 68 -2.53 -3.60 -5.03
CA MET A 68 -2.75 -3.70 -6.47
C MET A 68 -4.19 -4.11 -6.79
N ALA A 69 -4.74 -5.13 -6.11
CA ALA A 69 -6.10 -5.62 -6.31
C ALA A 69 -7.16 -4.53 -6.05
N LEU A 70 -7.08 -3.86 -4.90
CA LEU A 70 -8.00 -2.77 -4.55
C LEU A 70 -7.78 -1.54 -5.44
N GLY A 71 -6.53 -1.19 -5.73
CA GLY A 71 -6.18 -0.08 -6.61
C GLY A 71 -6.73 -0.27 -8.03
N GLN A 72 -6.60 -1.47 -8.61
CA GLN A 72 -7.17 -1.81 -9.92
C GLN A 72 -8.70 -1.70 -9.92
N LEU A 73 -9.37 -2.22 -8.88
CA LEU A 73 -10.83 -2.11 -8.75
C LEU A 73 -11.27 -0.65 -8.69
N TRP A 74 -10.67 0.15 -7.79
CA TRP A 74 -11.06 1.53 -7.59
C TRP A 74 -10.73 2.40 -8.80
N ALA A 75 -9.64 2.10 -9.53
CA ALA A 75 -9.35 2.72 -10.81
C ALA A 75 -10.42 2.39 -11.85
N LYS A 76 -10.78 1.11 -11.98
CA LYS A 76 -11.82 0.65 -12.91
C LYS A 76 -13.18 1.31 -12.62
N ASN A 77 -13.52 1.48 -11.34
CA ASN A 77 -14.79 2.06 -10.91
C ASN A 77 -14.73 3.60 -10.78
N GLY A 78 -13.62 4.24 -11.14
CA GLY A 78 -13.45 5.70 -11.08
C GLY A 78 -13.38 6.30 -9.67
N THR A 79 -13.22 5.47 -8.63
CA THR A 79 -13.01 5.90 -7.25
C THR A 79 -11.59 6.41 -7.02
N LEU A 80 -10.63 5.82 -7.72
CA LEU A 80 -9.24 6.23 -7.75
C LEU A 80 -8.89 6.71 -9.16
N THR A 81 -8.16 7.81 -9.29
CA THR A 81 -7.51 8.18 -10.56
C THR A 81 -6.05 7.74 -10.50
N PRO A 82 -5.60 6.82 -11.37
CA PRO A 82 -4.20 6.43 -11.41
C PRO A 82 -3.30 7.63 -11.69
N ALA A 83 -2.21 7.75 -10.92
CA ALA A 83 -1.16 8.71 -11.24
C ALA A 83 -0.41 8.21 -12.47
N ALA A 84 -0.59 8.87 -13.61
CA ALA A 84 0.10 8.52 -14.85
C ALA A 84 1.60 8.85 -14.79
N GLU A 85 1.95 9.91 -14.06
CA GLU A 85 3.32 10.37 -13.93
C GLU A 85 3.57 10.87 -12.51
N TRP A 86 4.77 10.58 -12.03
CA TRP A 86 5.30 11.18 -10.83
C TRP A 86 6.25 12.31 -11.24
N PRO A 87 6.08 13.53 -10.70
CA PRO A 87 6.97 14.63 -11.03
C PRO A 87 8.41 14.23 -10.68
N ARG A 88 9.35 14.52 -11.58
CA ARG A 88 10.77 14.25 -11.32
C ARG A 88 11.16 15.00 -10.05
N PRO A 89 11.76 14.33 -9.04
CA PRO A 89 12.07 14.96 -7.76
C PRO A 89 13.15 16.06 -7.85
N GLY A 90 13.72 16.29 -9.04
CA GLY A 90 14.76 17.28 -9.28
C GLY A 90 16.12 16.80 -8.79
N ARG A 91 17.12 17.68 -8.85
CA ARG A 91 18.46 17.40 -8.32
C ARG A 91 18.43 17.54 -6.80
N ALA A 92 18.75 16.48 -6.09
CA ALA A 92 18.94 16.55 -4.65
C ALA A 92 20.23 17.32 -4.29
N ALA A 93 20.23 17.98 -3.13
CA ALA A 93 21.46 18.33 -2.44
C ALA A 93 22.23 17.04 -2.05
N PRO A 94 23.52 17.10 -1.65
CA PRO A 94 24.26 15.90 -1.27
C PRO A 94 23.49 15.01 -0.28
N LEU A 95 23.21 13.78 -0.68
CA LEU A 95 22.45 12.78 0.09
C LEU A 95 23.41 11.79 0.74
N LEU A 96 23.24 11.56 2.04
CA LEU A 96 23.82 10.42 2.73
C LEU A 96 22.83 9.26 2.69
N VAL A 97 23.22 8.13 2.09
CA VAL A 97 22.43 6.91 2.08
C VAL A 97 23.06 5.89 3.03
N VAL A 98 22.28 5.42 4.00
CA VAL A 98 22.70 4.39 4.96
C VAL A 98 21.80 3.18 4.78
N SER A 99 22.35 2.05 4.38
CA SER A 99 21.62 0.79 4.26
C SER A 99 22.17 -0.25 5.24
N GLY A 100 21.28 -0.81 6.05
CA GLY A 100 21.57 -1.91 6.98
C GLY A 100 21.13 -3.29 6.49
N SER A 101 20.60 -3.39 5.27
CA SER A 101 20.13 -4.66 4.71
C SER A 101 21.30 -5.52 4.24
N CYS A 102 21.33 -6.79 4.66
CA CYS A 102 22.31 -7.78 4.20
C CYS A 102 21.77 -8.66 3.06
N SER A 103 20.75 -8.21 2.33
CA SER A 103 20.21 -8.97 1.21
C SER A 103 21.15 -8.91 -0.01
N PRO A 104 21.21 -9.97 -0.85
CA PRO A 104 21.99 -9.96 -2.09
C PRO A 104 21.65 -8.80 -3.02
N VAL A 105 20.38 -8.36 -3.04
CA VAL A 105 19.89 -7.21 -3.81
C VAL A 105 20.51 -5.89 -3.32
N THR A 106 20.63 -5.71 -2.01
CA THR A 106 21.26 -4.50 -1.44
C THR A 106 22.75 -4.44 -1.80
N THR A 107 23.43 -5.59 -1.80
CA THR A 107 24.86 -5.67 -2.14
C THR A 107 25.13 -5.36 -3.62
N SER A 108 24.30 -5.87 -4.54
CA SER A 108 24.48 -5.64 -5.98
C SER A 108 24.14 -4.21 -6.40
N SER A 109 23.18 -3.57 -5.71
CA SER A 109 22.77 -2.19 -5.96
C SER A 109 23.92 -1.19 -5.80
N GLY A 110 24.89 -1.45 -4.90
CA GLY A 110 25.92 -0.48 -4.52
C GLY A 110 27.22 -0.50 -5.32
N ALA A 111 27.43 -1.46 -6.23
CA ALA A 111 28.78 -1.74 -6.73
C ALA A 111 29.15 -1.07 -8.07
N ALA A 112 28.21 -0.80 -8.97
CA ALA A 112 28.54 -0.40 -10.35
C ALA A 112 28.22 1.07 -10.71
N GLU A 113 27.28 1.71 -10.00
CA GLU A 113 26.73 3.02 -10.41
C GLU A 113 26.87 4.13 -9.35
N TRP A 114 27.28 3.79 -8.13
CA TRP A 114 27.37 4.75 -7.04
C TRP A 114 28.75 5.42 -7.02
N PRO A 115 28.83 6.74 -6.75
CA PRO A 115 30.12 7.37 -6.47
C PRO A 115 30.78 6.65 -5.29
N GLN A 116 32.11 6.52 -5.39
CA GLN A 116 32.96 5.74 -4.48
C GLN A 116 32.56 5.89 -3.00
N PRO A 117 32.55 4.80 -2.21
CA PRO A 117 32.21 4.86 -0.80
C PRO A 117 33.13 5.85 -0.08
N VAL A 118 32.54 6.95 0.39
CA VAL A 118 33.26 7.93 1.20
C VAL A 118 33.30 7.40 2.63
N SER A 119 34.50 7.14 3.14
CA SER A 119 34.70 6.85 4.56
C SER A 119 34.18 8.02 5.41
N ALA A 120 33.02 7.83 6.05
CA ALA A 120 32.50 8.80 7.00
C ALA A 120 33.12 8.54 8.37
N ARG A 121 33.85 9.53 8.93
CA ARG A 121 34.23 9.52 10.34
C ARG A 121 32.98 9.82 11.18
N PRO A 122 32.49 8.89 12.02
CA PRO A 122 31.20 9.03 12.71
C PRO A 122 31.10 10.34 13.53
N ALA A 123 32.21 10.74 14.16
CA ALA A 123 32.28 11.93 15.00
C ALA A 123 32.14 13.29 14.25
N ARG A 124 32.19 13.31 12.91
CA ARG A 124 31.98 14.53 12.10
C ARG A 124 30.60 14.61 11.46
N LEU A 125 29.76 13.58 11.62
CA LEU A 125 28.38 13.59 11.15
C LEU A 125 27.48 14.34 12.15
N ALA A 126 27.86 15.56 12.52
CA ALA A 126 26.97 16.45 13.24
C ALA A 126 25.86 16.88 12.27
N LEU A 127 24.68 16.26 12.42
CA LEU A 127 23.49 16.60 11.66
C LEU A 127 23.19 18.09 11.87
N ARG A 128 23.53 18.94 10.90
CA ARG A 128 22.92 20.27 10.81
C ARG A 128 21.45 20.04 10.46
N PRO A 129 20.47 20.68 11.12
CA PRO A 129 19.05 20.27 11.08
C PRO A 129 18.33 20.52 9.74
N ALA A 130 19.06 20.77 8.65
CA ALA A 130 18.49 21.14 7.35
C ALA A 130 18.48 20.00 6.32
N ALA A 131 19.15 18.87 6.59
CA ALA A 131 19.12 17.72 5.69
C ALA A 131 17.99 16.77 6.11
N GLY A 132 16.95 16.67 5.28
CA GLY A 132 15.85 15.74 5.49
C GLY A 132 16.38 14.30 5.56
N LEU A 133 16.09 13.62 6.66
CA LEU A 133 16.36 12.20 6.84
C LEU A 133 15.14 11.42 6.34
N PHE A 134 15.31 10.65 5.26
CA PHE A 134 14.30 9.71 4.80
C PHE A 134 14.68 8.31 5.29
N VAL A 135 13.86 7.73 6.16
CA VAL A 135 13.99 6.36 6.63
C VAL A 135 12.85 5.56 6.02
N GLU A 136 13.16 4.64 5.13
CA GLU A 136 12.15 3.73 4.58
C GLU A 136 11.92 2.59 5.58
N GLY A 137 10.86 2.74 6.38
CA GLY A 137 10.57 1.83 7.49
C GLY A 137 9.47 2.32 8.42
N ARG A 138 8.21 2.13 7.98
CA ARG A 138 6.96 2.03 8.76
C ARG A 138 6.20 3.31 9.19
N ALA A 139 4.90 3.24 8.88
CA ALA A 139 3.72 3.98 9.36
C ALA A 139 3.58 5.47 8.99
N ALA A 140 2.83 5.73 7.92
CA ALA A 140 2.20 7.02 7.69
C ALA A 140 1.30 7.38 8.89
N ARG A 141 1.67 8.42 9.65
CA ARG A 141 0.76 9.05 10.62
C ARG A 141 -0.16 9.98 9.86
N PHE A 142 -1.45 9.70 9.91
CA PHE A 142 -2.48 10.66 9.52
C PHE A 142 -2.54 11.76 10.59
N SER A 143 -1.91 12.91 10.33
CA SER A 143 -2.10 14.09 11.16
C SER A 143 -3.33 14.85 10.68
N GLY A 144 -4.46 14.65 11.36
CA GLY A 144 -5.61 15.54 11.26
C GLY A 144 -5.16 16.96 11.61
N ARG A 145 -5.45 17.93 10.73
CA ARG A 145 -5.25 19.35 11.05
C ARG A 145 -6.19 19.71 12.20
N SER A 146 -5.62 19.92 13.38
CA SER A 146 -6.22 20.72 14.43
C SER A 146 -6.39 22.14 13.91
N GLY A 147 -7.64 22.59 13.78
CA GLY A 147 -7.99 23.94 13.37
C GLY A 147 -7.56 25.00 14.39
N GLY A 148 -7.05 26.13 13.88
CA GLY A 148 -7.11 27.43 14.54
C GLY A 148 -8.32 28.22 13.99
N PRO A 149 -8.84 29.21 14.74
CA PRO A 149 -10.23 29.62 14.67
C PRO A 149 -10.51 30.53 13.47
N GLY A 150 -11.60 30.24 12.75
CA GLY A 150 -12.19 31.19 11.79
C GLY A 150 -12.20 30.74 10.33
N ALA A 151 -12.98 29.72 10.00
CA ALA A 151 -13.63 29.58 8.69
C ALA A 151 -14.74 28.52 8.80
N GLY A 152 -15.94 28.86 8.33
CA GLY A 152 -17.19 28.14 8.61
C GLY A 152 -17.21 26.67 8.19
N ALA A 153 -17.91 25.87 9.00
CA ALA A 153 -18.14 24.45 8.79
C ALA A 153 -18.97 24.17 7.52
N GLY A 154 -18.30 23.76 6.44
CA GLY A 154 -18.94 23.15 5.28
C GLY A 154 -19.24 21.68 5.54
N ARG A 155 -20.49 21.36 5.94
CA ARG A 155 -20.98 19.97 6.02
C ARG A 155 -21.13 19.39 4.61
N PHE A 156 -20.38 18.35 4.28
CA PHE A 156 -20.66 17.54 3.09
C PHE A 156 -21.69 16.46 3.46
N ARG A 157 -22.93 16.60 2.96
CA ARG A 157 -23.95 15.53 2.97
C ARG A 157 -23.88 14.80 1.64
N ARG A 158 -23.69 13.48 1.65
CA ARG A 158 -24.04 12.64 0.49
C ARG A 158 -25.56 12.69 0.33
N ARG A 159 -26.03 13.01 -0.88
CA ARG A 159 -27.42 12.83 -1.26
C ARG A 159 -27.69 11.33 -1.38
N ALA A 160 -28.87 10.95 -0.89
CA ALA A 160 -29.46 9.62 -1.00
C ALA A 160 -29.66 9.21 -2.46
#